data_AF-A0A7S0HMH0-F1
#
_entry.id   AF-A0A7S0HMH0-F1
#
_cell.length_a   1.000
_cell.length_b   1.000
_cell.length_c   1.000
_cell.angle_alpha   90.00
_cell.angle_beta   90.00
_cell.angle_gamma   90.00
#
_symmetry.space_group_name_H-M   'P 1'
#
loop_
_entity.id
_entity.type
_entity.pdbx_description
1 polymer ?
#
loop_
_entity_poly.entity_id
_entity_poly.type
_entity_poly.pdbx_seq_one_letter_code
_entity_poly.pdbx_strand_id
1 'polypeptide(L)'
;ENWGEHMSDSIRWLWQTLVECLTNELNGLKTSRGELILDHWQEVRVNTDIEDLGSVFWKHLNDESPEQTHLFRRSFTMWGKLLQHIMEMLLLSLAEPEIFFEQLFELTIRHIRYGVRPEYLSPFGTALFLTLEEFLKDKWDDHAEAVWKDVWKRAANSMSRGLSLGGNGITHALVEGDTEALQIAMQCAPRNLRAEWLCQVDINGASISPLYWALHDGKFSIVEFILSDLLTIRADIHGYYYGRE
;
A
#
# COMPACT_ATOMS: atom_id res chain seq x y z
N GLU A 1 14.38 -12.64 46.05
CA GLU A 1 14.70 -11.21 45.85
C GLU A 1 13.39 -10.46 45.67
N ASN A 2 13.11 -9.50 46.57
CA ASN A 2 11.80 -8.86 46.70
C ASN A 2 11.63 -7.74 45.65
N TRP A 3 10.88 -8.03 44.59
CA TRP A 3 10.20 -7.00 43.82
C TRP A 3 9.11 -6.38 44.70
N GLY A 4 9.40 -5.24 45.34
CA GLY A 4 8.44 -4.51 46.18
C GLY A 4 7.50 -3.62 45.35
N GLU A 5 6.32 -3.30 45.89
CA GLU A 5 5.32 -2.40 45.25
C GLU A 5 5.94 -1.06 44.81
N HIS A 6 6.80 -0.47 45.64
CA HIS A 6 7.53 0.76 45.30
C HIS A 6 8.38 0.67 44.03
N MET A 7 9.00 -0.50 43.75
CA MET A 7 9.78 -0.70 42.52
C MET A 7 8.86 -0.81 41.30
N SER A 8 7.72 -1.50 41.44
CA SER A 8 6.72 -1.61 40.38
C SER A 8 6.13 -0.25 40.01
N ASP A 9 5.81 0.57 41.02
CA ASP A 9 5.27 1.92 40.80
C ASP A 9 6.32 2.86 40.18
N SER A 10 7.58 2.75 40.60
CA SER A 10 8.67 3.53 40.03
C SER A 10 8.92 3.19 38.56
N ILE A 11 8.86 1.91 38.18
CA ILE A 11 8.99 1.46 36.78
C ILE A 11 7.77 1.89 35.95
N ARG A 12 6.56 1.81 36.52
CA ARG A 12 5.33 2.26 35.84
C ARG A 12 5.39 3.75 35.54
N TRP A 13 5.78 4.57 36.53
CA TRP A 13 5.98 6.00 36.36
C TRP A 13 7.05 6.33 35.31
N LEU A 14 8.21 5.65 35.37
CA LEU A 14 9.28 5.83 34.39
C LEU A 14 8.79 5.51 32.99
N TRP A 15 8.08 4.39 32.81
CA TRP A 15 7.57 3.98 31.52
C TRP A 15 6.53 4.96 30.97
N GLN A 16 5.59 5.42 31.80
CA GLN A 16 4.62 6.45 31.40
C GLN A 16 5.30 7.75 30.97
N THR A 17 6.27 8.23 31.76
CA THR A 17 7.01 9.46 31.46
C THR A 17 7.81 9.34 30.16
N LEU A 18 8.48 8.21 29.95
CA LEU A 18 9.21 7.94 28.70
C LEU A 18 8.28 7.88 27.50
N VAL A 19 7.15 7.19 27.62
CA VAL A 19 6.14 7.13 26.56
C VAL A 19 5.59 8.51 26.25
N GLU A 20 5.22 9.31 27.26
CA GLU A 20 4.72 10.67 27.06
C GLU A 20 5.75 11.57 26.37
N CYS A 21 7.00 11.57 26.81
CA CYS A 21 8.07 12.35 26.18
C CYS A 21 8.29 11.92 24.73
N LEU A 22 8.41 10.61 24.46
CA LEU A 22 8.60 10.09 23.11
C LEU A 22 7.40 10.41 22.22
N THR A 23 6.17 10.26 22.72
CA THR A 23 4.96 10.61 21.98
C THR A 23 4.94 12.10 21.66
N ASN A 24 5.31 12.98 22.60
CA ASN A 24 5.37 14.43 22.37
C ASN A 24 6.44 14.81 21.33
N GLU A 25 7.64 14.23 21.41
CA GLU A 25 8.69 14.46 20.41
C GLU A 25 8.27 13.94 19.03
N LEU A 26 7.70 12.73 18.97
CA LEU A 26 7.20 12.14 17.73
C LEU A 26 6.07 12.99 17.12
N ASN A 27 5.15 13.49 17.94
CA ASN A 27 4.09 14.40 17.50
C ASN A 27 4.66 15.74 17.02
N GLY A 28 5.64 16.30 17.71
CA GLY A 28 6.33 17.53 17.29
C GLY A 28 7.01 17.38 15.92
N LEU A 29 7.72 16.26 15.71
CA LEU A 29 8.32 15.92 14.42
C LEU A 29 7.27 15.69 13.32
N LYS A 30 6.14 15.08 13.64
CA LYS A 30 5.04 14.84 12.70
C LYS A 30 4.44 16.17 12.23
N THR A 31 4.18 17.09 13.17
CA THR A 31 3.67 18.44 12.87
C THR A 31 4.66 19.23 12.03
N SER A 32 5.95 19.27 12.40
CA SER A 32 6.96 20.04 11.66
C SER A 32 7.17 19.52 10.23
N ARG A 33 7.13 18.20 10.03
CA ARG A 33 7.19 17.60 8.69
C ARG A 33 5.95 17.93 7.87
N GLY A 34 4.76 17.83 8.47
CA GLY A 34 3.50 18.16 7.82
C GLY A 34 3.44 19.61 7.33
N GLU A 35 3.90 20.55 8.17
CA GLU A 35 3.97 21.97 7.82
C GLU A 35 4.90 22.25 6.64
N LEU A 36 6.10 21.64 6.61
CA LEU A 36 7.04 21.79 5.50
C LEU A 36 6.45 21.26 4.18
N ILE A 37 5.90 20.05 4.18
CA ILE A 37 5.29 19.45 2.98
C ILE A 37 4.12 20.32 2.49
N LEU A 38 3.31 20.84 3.42
CA LEU A 38 2.18 21.69 3.10
C LEU A 38 2.62 23.03 2.50
N ASP A 39 3.60 23.72 3.09
CA ASP A 39 4.14 24.99 2.56
C ASP A 39 4.69 24.81 1.15
N HIS A 40 5.54 23.80 0.97
CA HIS A 40 6.12 23.46 -0.34
C HIS A 40 5.03 23.18 -1.37
N TRP A 41 4.01 22.40 -1.00
CA TRP A 41 2.92 22.08 -1.92
C TRP A 41 2.06 23.30 -2.27
N GLN A 42 1.79 24.20 -1.31
CA GLN A 42 1.07 25.44 -1.62
C GLN A 42 1.87 26.32 -2.57
N GLU A 43 3.19 26.42 -2.39
CA GLU A 43 4.04 27.19 -3.29
C GLU A 43 3.99 26.67 -4.72
N VAL A 44 4.15 25.35 -4.91
CA VAL A 44 4.03 24.71 -6.23
C VAL A 44 2.66 24.99 -6.84
N ARG A 45 1.58 24.87 -6.06
CA ARG A 45 0.21 25.10 -6.55
C ARG A 45 -0.06 26.54 -6.96
N VAL A 46 0.52 27.52 -6.27
CA VAL A 46 0.31 28.94 -6.56
C VAL A 46 1.13 29.39 -7.77
N ASN A 47 2.31 28.81 -7.96
CA ASN A 47 3.28 29.27 -8.96
C ASN A 47 3.28 28.46 -10.27
N THR A 48 2.51 27.38 -10.37
CA THR A 48 2.55 26.47 -11.51
C THR A 48 1.15 26.14 -12.03
N ASP A 49 0.98 26.18 -13.37
CA ASP A 49 -0.24 25.68 -14.01
C ASP A 49 -0.34 24.15 -13.94
N ILE A 50 -1.55 23.62 -13.86
CA ILE A 50 -1.77 22.17 -13.71
C ILE A 50 -1.25 21.37 -14.92
N GLU A 51 -1.30 21.92 -16.12
CA GLU A 51 -0.79 21.27 -17.32
C GLU A 51 0.73 21.29 -17.36
N ASP A 52 1.34 22.41 -16.98
CA ASP A 52 2.80 22.55 -16.86
C ASP A 52 3.35 21.56 -15.82
N LEU A 53 2.72 21.49 -14.64
CA LEU A 53 3.06 20.54 -13.58
C LEU A 53 3.04 19.10 -14.10
N GLY A 54 1.99 18.74 -14.84
CA GLY A 54 1.86 17.42 -15.43
C GLY A 54 2.87 17.14 -16.53
N SER A 55 3.25 18.15 -17.33
CA SER A 55 4.23 18.02 -18.41
C SER A 55 5.65 17.79 -17.87
N VAL A 56 6.04 18.52 -16.81
CA VAL A 56 7.33 18.38 -16.14
C VAL A 56 7.41 17.03 -15.45
N PHE A 57 6.36 16.64 -14.71
CA PHE A 57 6.31 15.35 -14.06
C PHE A 57 6.38 14.19 -15.06
N TRP A 58 5.61 14.28 -16.15
CA TRP A 58 5.65 13.26 -17.21
C TRP A 58 7.03 13.12 -17.83
N LYS A 59 7.73 14.25 -18.07
CA LYS A 59 9.09 14.25 -18.62
C LYS A 59 10.04 13.49 -17.69
N HIS A 60 10.09 13.85 -16.41
CA HIS A 60 10.96 13.17 -15.42
C HIS A 60 10.60 11.69 -15.29
N LEU A 61 9.32 11.33 -15.26
CA LEU A 61 8.90 9.94 -15.20
C LEU A 61 9.28 9.16 -16.47
N ASN A 62 9.18 9.78 -17.64
CA ASN A 62 9.57 9.16 -18.89
C ASN A 62 11.08 8.91 -18.96
N ASP A 63 11.89 9.81 -18.39
CA ASP A 63 13.34 9.66 -18.33
C ASP A 63 13.75 8.56 -17.31
N GLU A 64 13.06 8.46 -16.17
CA GLU A 64 13.34 7.47 -15.11
C GLU A 64 12.78 6.07 -15.39
N SER A 65 11.59 5.96 -15.98
CA SER A 65 10.93 4.69 -16.27
C SER A 65 9.97 4.81 -17.48
N PRO A 66 10.52 4.77 -18.71
CA PRO A 66 9.74 4.88 -19.94
C PRO A 66 8.63 3.82 -20.06
N GLU A 67 8.82 2.62 -19.50
CA GLU A 67 7.78 1.58 -19.54
C GLU A 67 6.49 1.98 -18.81
N GLN A 68 6.57 2.86 -17.79
CA GLN A 68 5.40 3.30 -17.02
C GLN A 68 4.57 4.33 -17.79
N THR A 69 5.18 5.20 -18.59
CA THR A 69 4.44 6.23 -19.34
C THR A 69 3.60 5.63 -20.45
N HIS A 70 4.01 4.48 -21.00
CA HIS A 70 3.22 3.72 -21.97
C HIS A 70 1.93 3.12 -21.38
N LEU A 71 1.90 2.85 -20.06
CA LEU A 71 0.71 2.37 -19.35
C LEU A 71 -0.36 3.47 -19.19
N PHE A 72 0.04 4.74 -19.24
CA PHE A 72 -0.81 5.89 -18.96
C PHE A 72 -0.77 6.91 -20.11
N ARG A 73 -1.41 6.58 -21.24
CA ARG A 73 -1.70 7.57 -22.31
C ARG A 73 -2.79 8.54 -21.85
N ARG A 74 -2.40 9.61 -21.18
CA ARG A 74 -3.26 10.67 -20.66
C ARG A 74 -2.74 12.04 -21.09
N SER A 75 -3.59 13.06 -21.06
CA SER A 75 -3.15 14.45 -21.27
C SER A 75 -2.27 14.93 -20.11
N PHE A 76 -1.44 15.94 -20.34
CA PHE A 76 -0.62 16.54 -19.27
C PHE A 76 -1.46 17.12 -18.14
N THR A 77 -2.65 17.68 -18.43
CA THR A 77 -3.62 18.09 -17.42
C THR A 77 -4.00 16.94 -16.46
N MET A 78 -4.12 15.71 -16.96
CA MET A 78 -4.44 14.55 -16.14
C MET A 78 -3.24 14.11 -15.29
N TRP A 79 -2.01 14.24 -15.79
CA TRP A 79 -0.80 14.00 -15.01
C TRP A 79 -0.66 15.02 -13.86
N GLY A 80 -0.97 16.30 -14.10
CA GLY A 80 -1.01 17.30 -13.04
C GLY A 80 -2.04 16.98 -11.95
N LYS A 81 -3.26 16.57 -12.36
CA LYS A 81 -4.31 16.13 -11.41
C LYS A 81 -3.92 14.87 -10.63
N LEU A 82 -3.22 13.94 -11.27
CA LEU A 82 -2.69 12.76 -10.59
C LEU A 82 -1.68 13.17 -9.51
N LEU A 83 -0.75 14.07 -9.85
CA LEU A 83 0.24 14.56 -8.90
C LEU A 83 -0.43 15.27 -7.72
N GLN A 84 -1.46 16.08 -7.98
CA GLN A 84 -2.25 16.69 -6.92
C GLN A 84 -2.89 15.64 -5.98
N HIS A 85 -3.46 14.57 -6.54
CA HIS A 85 -4.05 13.51 -5.72
C HIS A 85 -3.00 12.77 -4.88
N ILE A 86 -1.81 12.54 -5.45
CA ILE A 86 -0.68 11.94 -4.71
C ILE A 86 -0.28 12.84 -3.55
N MET A 87 -0.22 14.15 -3.78
CA MET A 87 0.09 15.13 -2.76
C MET A 87 -0.94 15.16 -1.63
N GLU A 88 -2.22 15.08 -1.97
CA GLU A 88 -3.31 14.96 -1.00
C GLU A 88 -3.17 13.68 -0.16
N MET A 89 -2.84 12.55 -0.79
CA MET A 89 -2.59 11.28 -0.08
C MET A 89 -1.36 11.33 0.84
N LEU A 90 -0.27 11.98 0.42
CA LEU A 90 0.92 12.14 1.27
C LEU A 90 0.64 13.05 2.47
N LEU A 91 -0.08 14.15 2.28
CA LEU A 91 -0.52 15.03 3.38
C LEU A 91 -1.48 14.30 4.32
N LEU A 92 -2.42 13.52 3.79
CA LEU A 92 -3.33 12.69 4.59
C LEU A 92 -2.56 11.67 5.43
N SER A 93 -1.51 11.05 4.88
CA SER A 93 -0.65 10.11 5.62
C SER A 93 0.01 10.74 6.85
N LEU A 94 0.26 12.05 6.79
CA LEU A 94 0.82 12.82 7.88
C LEU A 94 -0.24 13.36 8.83
N ALA A 95 -1.43 13.75 8.36
CA ALA A 95 -2.47 14.30 9.23
C ALA A 95 -3.23 13.18 9.97
N GLU A 96 -3.78 12.22 9.21
CA GLU A 96 -4.77 11.24 9.67
C GLU A 96 -4.39 9.83 9.16
N PRO A 97 -3.40 9.17 9.79
CA PRO A 97 -2.86 7.88 9.33
C PRO A 97 -3.93 6.79 9.21
N GLU A 98 -4.93 6.77 10.10
CA GLU A 98 -6.01 5.79 10.09
C GLU A 98 -6.82 5.89 8.79
N ILE A 99 -7.25 7.10 8.42
CA ILE A 99 -7.99 7.36 7.18
C ILE A 99 -7.10 7.10 5.96
N PHE A 100 -5.82 7.49 6.04
CA PHE A 100 -4.87 7.20 4.98
C PHE A 100 -4.79 5.69 4.68
N PHE A 101 -4.71 4.83 5.69
CA PHE A 101 -4.63 3.39 5.47
C PHE A 101 -5.91 2.80 4.85
N GLU A 102 -7.09 3.30 5.23
CA GLU A 102 -8.36 2.91 4.60
C GLU A 102 -8.38 3.26 3.10
N GLN A 103 -8.03 4.51 2.76
CA GLN A 103 -7.98 4.94 1.35
C GLN A 103 -6.87 4.26 0.56
N LEU A 104 -5.71 4.04 1.18
CA LEU A 104 -4.57 3.38 0.57
C LEU A 104 -4.91 1.92 0.22
N PHE A 105 -5.72 1.24 1.03
CA PHE A 105 -6.17 -0.12 0.73
C PHE A 105 -6.95 -0.17 -0.59
N GLU A 106 -7.98 0.66 -0.75
CA GLU A 106 -8.76 0.72 -1.99
C GLU A 106 -7.87 1.12 -3.19
N LEU A 107 -6.98 2.08 -2.98
CA LEU A 107 -6.03 2.52 -4.00
C LEU A 107 -5.12 1.38 -4.43
N THR A 108 -4.62 0.60 -3.49
CA THR A 108 -3.77 -0.57 -3.73
C THR A 108 -4.50 -1.60 -4.58
N ILE A 109 -5.75 -1.94 -4.26
CA ILE A 109 -6.54 -2.88 -5.05
C ILE A 109 -6.65 -2.43 -6.52
N ARG A 110 -6.90 -1.13 -6.75
CA ARG A 110 -6.91 -0.58 -8.11
C ARG A 110 -5.55 -0.70 -8.79
N HIS A 111 -4.46 -0.44 -8.08
CA HIS A 111 -3.10 -0.53 -8.63
C HIS A 111 -2.70 -1.96 -8.97
N ILE A 112 -3.14 -2.96 -8.19
CA ILE A 112 -2.99 -4.38 -8.54
C ILE A 112 -3.72 -4.66 -9.86
N ARG A 113 -4.99 -4.23 -10.00
CA ARG A 113 -5.80 -4.39 -11.24
C ARG A 113 -5.17 -3.69 -12.46
N TYR A 114 -4.43 -2.60 -12.25
CA TYR A 114 -3.72 -1.91 -13.32
C TYR A 114 -2.40 -2.61 -13.71
N GLY A 115 -2.00 -3.68 -13.01
CA GLY A 115 -0.73 -4.36 -13.24
C GLY A 115 0.49 -3.56 -12.77
N VAL A 116 0.30 -2.62 -11.84
CA VAL A 116 1.40 -1.86 -11.25
C VAL A 116 2.22 -2.79 -10.38
N ARG A 117 3.53 -2.85 -10.65
CA ARG A 117 4.45 -3.66 -9.87
C ARG A 117 5.18 -2.81 -8.82
N PRO A 118 5.58 -3.40 -7.67
CA PRO A 118 6.30 -2.67 -6.63
C PRO A 118 7.56 -1.93 -7.12
N GLU A 119 8.24 -2.47 -8.13
CA GLU A 119 9.48 -1.90 -8.67
C GLU A 119 9.27 -0.54 -9.33
N TYR A 120 8.04 -0.23 -9.75
CA TYR A 120 7.68 1.04 -10.36
C TYR A 120 7.63 2.21 -9.37
N LEU A 121 7.45 1.94 -8.07
CA LEU A 121 7.31 2.99 -7.05
C LEU A 121 8.59 3.78 -6.81
N SER A 122 9.76 3.15 -6.98
CA SER A 122 11.05 3.84 -6.79
C SER A 122 11.31 4.91 -7.87
N PRO A 123 11.34 4.58 -9.18
CA PRO A 123 11.54 5.59 -10.23
C PRO A 123 10.40 6.63 -10.26
N PHE A 124 9.17 6.24 -9.90
CA PHE A 124 8.07 7.20 -9.74
C PHE A 124 8.38 8.25 -8.65
N GLY A 125 8.91 7.80 -7.51
CA GLY A 125 9.36 8.69 -6.44
C GLY A 125 10.48 9.63 -6.87
N THR A 126 11.47 9.12 -7.61
CA THR A 126 12.55 9.94 -8.17
C THR A 126 11.99 11.04 -9.07
N ALA A 127 11.07 10.70 -9.98
CA ALA A 127 10.43 11.67 -10.86
C ALA A 127 9.63 12.73 -10.09
N LEU A 128 8.95 12.35 -9.00
CA LEU A 128 8.27 13.29 -8.11
C LEU A 128 9.26 14.28 -7.49
N PHE A 129 10.38 13.80 -6.96
CA PHE A 129 11.38 14.68 -6.33
C PHE A 129 12.04 15.62 -7.31
N LEU A 130 12.42 15.15 -8.50
CA LEU A 130 12.96 15.99 -9.57
C LEU A 130 11.97 17.08 -10.00
N THR A 131 10.68 16.74 -10.03
CA THR A 131 9.61 17.71 -10.32
C THR A 131 9.51 18.78 -9.22
N LEU A 132 9.55 18.36 -7.95
CA LEU A 132 9.47 19.29 -6.82
C LEU A 132 10.69 20.20 -6.75
N GLU A 133 11.90 19.65 -6.96
CA GLU A 133 13.15 20.40 -7.03
C GLU A 133 13.10 21.50 -8.10
N GLU A 134 12.59 21.19 -9.29
CA GLU A 134 12.48 22.15 -10.40
C GLU A 134 11.57 23.35 -10.07
N PHE A 135 10.48 23.12 -9.33
CA PHE A 135 9.54 24.18 -8.95
C PHE A 135 9.94 24.94 -7.69
N LEU A 136 10.51 24.25 -6.69
CA LEU A 136 10.85 24.84 -5.38
C LEU A 136 12.23 25.50 -5.37
N LYS A 137 13.15 25.11 -6.25
CA LYS A 137 14.47 25.73 -6.42
C LYS A 137 15.20 25.89 -5.08
N ASP A 138 15.42 27.13 -4.63
CA ASP A 138 16.15 27.45 -3.39
C ASP A 138 15.48 26.88 -2.12
N LYS A 139 14.18 26.57 -2.17
CA LYS A 139 13.46 25.90 -1.06
C LYS A 139 13.67 24.38 -1.02
N TRP A 140 14.22 23.79 -2.08
CA TRP A 140 14.58 22.37 -2.10
C TRP A 140 16.01 22.16 -1.57
N ASP A 141 16.17 22.30 -0.26
CA ASP A 141 17.44 22.03 0.42
C ASP A 141 17.57 20.56 0.87
N ASP A 142 18.76 20.18 1.37
CA ASP A 142 19.04 18.82 1.85
C ASP A 142 18.06 18.37 2.95
N HIS A 143 17.56 19.30 3.76
CA HIS A 143 16.61 19.01 4.82
C HIS A 143 15.22 18.69 4.24
N ALA A 144 14.73 19.54 3.35
CA ALA A 144 13.48 19.34 2.64
C ALA A 144 13.51 18.02 1.86
N GLU A 145 14.58 17.77 1.08
CA GLU A 145 14.72 16.54 0.32
C GLU A 145 14.64 15.30 1.24
N ALA A 146 15.32 15.33 2.39
CA ALA A 146 15.27 14.25 3.37
C ALA A 146 13.85 14.02 3.94
N VAL A 147 13.12 15.10 4.24
CA VAL A 147 11.73 15.02 4.72
C VAL A 147 10.82 14.43 3.64
N TRP A 148 10.91 14.91 2.41
CA TRP A 148 10.13 14.41 1.27
C TRP A 148 10.39 12.94 0.97
N LYS A 149 11.66 12.52 0.94
CA LYS A 149 12.05 11.12 0.75
C LYS A 149 11.49 10.23 1.86
N ASP A 150 11.51 10.68 3.10
CA ASP A 150 10.98 9.92 4.24
C ASP A 150 9.46 9.74 4.14
N VAL A 151 8.71 10.80 3.82
CA VAL A 151 7.25 10.76 3.66
C VAL A 151 6.85 9.83 2.51
N TRP A 152 7.47 10.01 1.33
CA TRP A 152 7.25 9.14 0.18
C TRP A 152 7.57 7.69 0.51
N LYS A 153 8.73 7.42 1.14
CA LYS A 153 9.15 6.06 1.47
C LYS A 153 8.13 5.35 2.36
N ARG A 154 7.52 6.03 3.33
CA ARG A 154 6.47 5.45 4.18
C ARG A 154 5.22 5.08 3.38
N ALA A 155 4.74 5.98 2.52
CA ALA A 155 3.57 5.74 1.68
C ALA A 155 3.84 4.64 0.64
N ALA A 156 4.97 4.73 -0.08
CA ALA A 156 5.38 3.76 -1.08
C ALA A 156 5.63 2.37 -0.47
N ASN A 157 6.21 2.26 0.74
CA ASN A 157 6.35 0.96 1.42
C ASN A 157 4.99 0.35 1.77
N SER A 158 4.03 1.18 2.18
CA SER A 158 2.68 0.72 2.50
C SER A 158 1.95 0.21 1.25
N MET A 159 2.04 0.94 0.13
CA MET A 159 1.52 0.47 -1.16
C MET A 159 2.27 -0.76 -1.68
N SER A 160 3.60 -0.76 -1.61
CA SER A 160 4.46 -1.86 -2.06
C SER A 160 4.10 -3.16 -1.35
N ARG A 161 3.91 -3.11 -0.03
CA ARG A 161 3.40 -4.24 0.75
C ARG A 161 2.09 -4.73 0.14
N GLY A 162 1.16 -3.80 -0.11
CA GLY A 162 -0.10 -3.97 -0.83
C GLY A 162 0.00 -4.65 -2.19
N LEU A 163 0.90 -4.18 -3.05
CA LEU A 163 1.13 -4.70 -4.40
C LEU A 163 1.78 -6.08 -4.37
N SER A 164 2.71 -6.31 -3.44
CA SER A 164 3.24 -7.65 -3.17
C SER A 164 2.16 -8.62 -2.70
N LEU A 165 1.09 -8.13 -2.02
CA LEU A 165 -0.08 -8.96 -1.71
C LEU A 165 -0.71 -9.49 -3.00
N GLY A 166 -0.82 -8.69 -4.06
CA GLY A 166 -1.38 -9.06 -5.37
C GLY A 166 -0.46 -9.94 -6.23
N GLY A 167 0.78 -10.18 -5.81
CA GLY A 167 1.74 -11.03 -6.51
C GLY A 167 1.61 -12.54 -6.24
N ASN A 168 0.84 -12.94 -5.22
CA ASN A 168 0.49 -14.35 -5.02
C ASN A 168 -0.52 -14.76 -6.10
N GLY A 169 -0.33 -15.91 -6.76
CA GLY A 169 -1.24 -16.38 -7.81
C GLY A 169 -2.71 -16.44 -7.35
N ILE A 170 -2.95 -16.70 -6.06
CA ILE A 170 -4.29 -16.73 -5.47
C ILE A 170 -4.90 -15.34 -5.43
N THR A 171 -4.16 -14.35 -4.93
CA THR A 171 -4.64 -12.97 -4.81
C THR A 171 -4.77 -12.31 -6.17
N HIS A 172 -3.86 -12.57 -7.11
CA HIS A 172 -4.01 -12.14 -8.50
C HIS A 172 -5.31 -12.68 -9.11
N ALA A 173 -5.55 -13.99 -8.99
CA ALA A 173 -6.75 -14.61 -9.50
C ALA A 173 -8.03 -14.08 -8.83
N LEU A 174 -7.99 -13.84 -7.52
CA LEU A 174 -9.08 -13.21 -6.77
C LEU A 174 -9.35 -11.79 -7.27
N VAL A 175 -8.31 -11.00 -7.54
CA VAL A 175 -8.43 -9.62 -8.01
C VAL A 175 -9.05 -9.56 -9.40
N GLU A 176 -8.56 -10.39 -10.34
CA GLU A 176 -9.05 -10.47 -11.72
C GLU A 176 -10.39 -11.20 -11.86
N GLY A 177 -10.78 -11.98 -10.84
CA GLY A 177 -11.96 -12.84 -10.92
C GLY A 177 -11.75 -14.05 -11.85
N ASP A 178 -10.50 -14.43 -12.08
CA ASP A 178 -10.10 -15.52 -12.97
C ASP A 178 -10.08 -16.85 -12.20
N THR A 179 -11.09 -17.67 -12.44
CA THR A 179 -11.21 -19.00 -11.83
C THR A 179 -10.12 -19.97 -12.27
N GLU A 180 -9.64 -19.86 -13.50
CA GLU A 180 -8.60 -20.75 -14.02
C GLU A 180 -7.25 -20.42 -13.37
N ALA A 181 -6.91 -19.13 -13.30
CA ALA A 181 -5.74 -18.68 -12.56
C ALA A 181 -5.80 -19.08 -11.08
N LEU A 182 -6.98 -18.99 -10.44
CA LEU A 182 -7.17 -19.40 -9.05
C LEU A 182 -6.94 -20.90 -8.91
N GLN A 183 -7.50 -21.69 -9.83
CA GLN A 183 -7.31 -23.13 -9.85
C GLN A 183 -5.83 -23.50 -10.01
N ILE A 184 -5.10 -22.86 -10.92
CA ILE A 184 -3.66 -23.07 -11.15
C ILE A 184 -2.87 -22.70 -9.90
N ALA A 185 -3.11 -21.52 -9.33
CA ALA A 185 -2.43 -21.07 -8.11
C ALA A 185 -2.65 -22.05 -6.95
N MET A 186 -3.84 -22.65 -6.90
CA MET A 186 -4.19 -23.62 -5.87
C MET A 186 -3.58 -25.00 -6.10
N GLN A 187 -3.09 -25.35 -7.30
CA GLN A 187 -2.37 -26.61 -7.52
C GLN A 187 -1.05 -26.66 -6.75
N CYS A 188 -0.46 -25.51 -6.44
CA CYS A 188 0.78 -25.41 -5.69
C CYS A 188 0.58 -25.52 -4.16
N ALA A 189 -0.67 -25.49 -3.67
CA ALA A 189 -0.96 -25.55 -2.25
C ALA A 189 -0.75 -26.96 -1.68
N PRO A 190 -0.10 -27.12 -0.52
CA PRO A 190 -0.04 -28.39 0.18
C PRO A 190 -1.44 -28.92 0.48
N ARG A 191 -1.65 -30.23 0.25
CA ARG A 191 -2.95 -30.92 0.33
C ARG A 191 -3.74 -30.59 1.60
N ASN A 192 -3.05 -30.64 2.75
CA ASN A 192 -3.61 -30.41 4.07
C ASN A 192 -3.85 -28.92 4.41
N LEU A 193 -3.31 -28.00 3.61
CA LEU A 193 -3.42 -26.55 3.81
C LEU A 193 -4.27 -25.88 2.73
N ARG A 194 -4.75 -26.63 1.72
CA ARG A 194 -5.56 -26.09 0.62
C ARG A 194 -6.85 -25.44 1.10
N ALA A 195 -7.57 -26.10 2.01
CA ALA A 195 -8.80 -25.56 2.60
C ALA A 195 -8.51 -24.30 3.45
N GLU A 196 -7.37 -24.29 4.16
CA GLU A 196 -6.90 -23.12 4.88
C GLU A 196 -6.65 -21.97 3.90
N TRP A 197 -5.88 -22.19 2.84
CA TRP A 197 -5.57 -21.16 1.83
C TRP A 197 -6.80 -20.60 1.10
N LEU A 198 -7.87 -21.38 0.94
CA LEU A 198 -9.15 -20.94 0.36
C LEU A 198 -10.01 -20.14 1.35
N CYS A 199 -9.84 -20.36 2.65
CA CYS A 199 -10.61 -19.71 3.71
C CYS A 199 -9.89 -18.51 4.33
N GLN A 200 -8.57 -18.58 4.36
CA GLN A 200 -7.65 -17.65 4.99
C GLN A 200 -6.32 -17.64 4.23
N VAL A 201 -5.96 -16.47 3.71
CA VAL A 201 -4.62 -16.21 3.21
C VAL A 201 -3.99 -15.25 4.20
N ASP A 202 -2.88 -15.68 4.80
CA ASP A 202 -2.04 -14.80 5.60
C ASP A 202 -1.18 -13.97 4.69
N ILE A 203 -1.36 -12.66 4.78
CA ILE A 203 -0.71 -11.71 3.90
C ILE A 203 0.01 -10.68 4.76
N ASN A 204 1.29 -10.94 5.00
CA ASN A 204 2.16 -10.13 5.87
C ASN A 204 1.48 -9.83 7.23
N GLY A 205 0.97 -10.84 7.93
CA GLY A 205 0.36 -10.68 9.26
C GLY A 205 -1.07 -10.16 9.29
N ALA A 206 -1.69 -9.89 8.13
CA ALA A 206 -3.13 -9.69 8.01
C ALA A 206 -3.76 -10.95 7.40
N SER A 207 -4.77 -11.50 8.08
CA SER A 207 -5.54 -12.66 7.60
C SER A 207 -6.72 -12.17 6.75
N ILE A 208 -6.73 -12.51 5.46
CA ILE A 208 -7.83 -12.18 4.54
C ILE A 208 -8.56 -13.46 4.14
N SER A 209 -9.89 -13.42 4.03
CA SER A 209 -10.68 -14.53 3.52
C SER A 209 -10.98 -14.39 2.01
N PRO A 210 -10.43 -15.27 1.15
CA PRO A 210 -10.74 -15.29 -0.29
C PRO A 210 -12.22 -15.39 -0.60
N LEU A 211 -12.96 -16.22 0.16
CA LEU A 211 -14.39 -16.40 0.00
C LEU A 211 -15.16 -15.11 0.28
N TYR A 212 -14.85 -14.45 1.41
CA TYR A 212 -15.48 -13.18 1.75
C TYR A 212 -15.20 -12.11 0.71
N TRP A 213 -13.94 -12.01 0.26
CA TRP A 213 -13.56 -11.07 -0.78
C TRP A 213 -14.35 -11.32 -2.07
N ALA A 214 -14.37 -12.55 -2.57
CA ALA A 214 -15.09 -12.89 -3.80
C ALA A 214 -16.59 -12.58 -3.69
N LEU A 215 -17.21 -12.82 -2.53
CA LEU A 215 -18.61 -12.45 -2.27
C LEU A 215 -18.82 -10.94 -2.28
N HIS A 216 -17.97 -10.19 -1.58
CA HIS A 216 -18.04 -8.73 -1.51
C HIS A 216 -17.88 -8.08 -2.89
N ASP A 217 -16.97 -8.59 -3.72
CA ASP A 217 -16.72 -8.11 -5.09
C ASP A 217 -17.73 -8.64 -6.13
N GLY A 218 -18.69 -9.50 -5.73
CA GLY A 218 -19.68 -10.08 -6.65
C GLY A 218 -19.10 -11.08 -7.66
N LYS A 219 -17.95 -11.70 -7.35
CA LYS A 219 -17.25 -12.67 -8.21
C LYS A 219 -17.81 -14.07 -8.03
N PHE A 220 -19.05 -14.29 -8.48
CA PHE A 220 -19.77 -15.54 -8.24
C PHE A 220 -19.09 -16.80 -8.76
N SER A 221 -18.36 -16.71 -9.88
CA SER A 221 -17.59 -17.84 -10.44
C SER A 221 -16.49 -18.30 -9.48
N ILE A 222 -15.78 -17.37 -8.87
CA ILE A 222 -14.77 -17.63 -7.85
C ILE A 222 -15.43 -18.18 -6.58
N VAL A 223 -16.55 -17.61 -6.14
CA VAL A 223 -17.30 -18.10 -4.97
C VAL A 223 -17.75 -19.54 -5.19
N GLU A 224 -18.32 -19.84 -6.35
CA GLU A 224 -18.76 -21.19 -6.74
C GLU A 224 -17.57 -22.16 -6.77
N PHE A 225 -16.43 -21.74 -7.32
CA PHE A 225 -15.20 -22.54 -7.30
C PHE A 225 -14.74 -22.84 -5.87
N ILE A 226 -14.63 -21.82 -5.02
CA ILE A 226 -14.17 -21.97 -3.63
C ILE A 226 -15.11 -22.91 -2.85
N LEU A 227 -16.42 -22.67 -2.93
CA LEU A 227 -17.42 -23.49 -2.24
C LEU A 227 -17.43 -24.93 -2.77
N SER A 228 -17.36 -25.11 -4.09
CA SER A 228 -17.29 -26.45 -4.68
C SER A 228 -16.05 -27.20 -4.22
N ASP A 229 -14.89 -26.56 -4.18
CA ASP A 229 -13.64 -27.19 -3.75
C ASP A 229 -13.69 -27.56 -2.25
N LEU A 230 -14.15 -26.64 -1.39
CA LEU A 230 -14.27 -26.85 0.05
C LEU A 230 -15.31 -27.93 0.42
N LEU A 231 -16.44 -27.96 -0.28
CA LEU A 231 -17.56 -28.88 0.00
C LEU A 231 -17.43 -30.21 -0.73
N THR A 232 -16.44 -30.39 -1.61
CA THR A 232 -16.23 -31.68 -2.27
C THR A 232 -15.76 -32.71 -1.25
N ILE A 233 -16.66 -33.63 -0.89
CA ILE A 233 -16.36 -34.83 -0.13
C ILE A 233 -15.78 -35.88 -1.08
N ARG A 234 -14.62 -36.42 -0.72
CA ARG A 234 -13.89 -37.46 -1.46
C ARG A 234 -13.67 -38.66 -0.54
N ALA A 235 -13.39 -39.81 -1.12
CA ALA A 235 -13.15 -41.03 -0.37
C ALA A 235 -12.00 -41.82 -0.99
N ASP A 236 -11.14 -42.39 -0.16
CA ASP A 236 -10.15 -43.38 -0.54
C ASP A 236 -10.31 -44.66 0.31
N ILE A 237 -9.35 -45.57 0.21
CA ILE A 237 -9.38 -46.83 0.97
C ILE A 237 -9.24 -46.63 2.48
N HIS A 238 -8.81 -45.44 2.91
CA HIS A 238 -8.49 -45.09 4.28
C HIS A 238 -9.56 -44.23 4.95
N GLY A 239 -10.49 -43.64 4.19
CA GLY A 239 -11.68 -42.96 4.72
C GLY A 239 -12.29 -41.93 3.79
N TYR A 240 -13.19 -41.11 4.35
CA TYR A 240 -13.71 -39.91 3.68
C TYR A 240 -12.86 -38.70 4.07
N TYR A 241 -12.57 -37.83 3.11
CA TYR A 241 -11.86 -36.58 3.33
C TYR A 241 -12.50 -35.46 2.51
N TYR A 242 -12.23 -34.22 2.88
CA TYR A 242 -12.71 -33.02 2.19
C TYR A 242 -11.52 -32.28 1.59
N GLY A 243 -11.68 -31.69 0.41
CA GLY A 243 -10.58 -31.06 -0.36
C GLY A 243 -9.77 -32.04 -1.23
N ARG A 244 -8.94 -31.51 -2.14
CA ARG A 244 -8.16 -32.30 -3.13
C ARG A 244 -6.78 -32.68 -2.57
N GLU A 245 -6.49 -33.98 -2.55
CA GLU A 245 -5.13 -34.53 -2.58
C GLU A 245 -4.41 -34.13 -3.88
#